data_AF-C6WRB2-F1
#
_entry.id   AF-C6WRB2-F1
#
_cell.length_a   1.000
_cell.length_b   1.000
_cell.length_c   1.000
_cell.angle_alpha   90.00
_cell.angle_beta   90.00
_cell.angle_gamma   90.00
#
_symmetry.space_group_name_H-M   'P 1'
#
loop_
_entity.id
_entity.type
_entity.pdbx_description
1 polymer ?
#
loop_
_entity_poly.entity_id
_entity_poly.type
_entity_poly.pdbx_seq_one_letter_code
_entity_poly.pdbx_strand_id
1 'polypeptide(L)'
;MGAAVRPTPVEPILRRPIGRDTAPLVELYARARRSCYEGHLPEAELVEWSEGLRAEGLDHDRPDRLWTCAEVGGVPAGFALVSFDGGLLQLQVDPPHRGAGVGPAEHDHRRMELDLG
;
A
#
# COMPACT_ATOMS: atom_id res chain seq x y z
N MET A 1 -29.68 18.92 4.09
CA MET A 1 -28.78 17.81 4.46
C MET A 1 -28.56 16.97 3.22
N GLY A 2 -27.43 17.14 2.52
CA GLY A 2 -27.07 16.28 1.40
C GLY A 2 -26.56 14.94 1.93
N ALA A 3 -27.15 13.83 1.48
CA ALA A 3 -26.60 12.51 1.77
C ALA A 3 -25.17 12.45 1.22
N ALA A 4 -24.21 12.04 2.05
CA ALA A 4 -22.88 11.73 1.57
C ALA A 4 -23.01 10.61 0.53
N VAL A 5 -22.83 10.96 -0.74
CA VAL A 5 -22.72 9.99 -1.83
C VAL A 5 -21.50 9.15 -1.48
N ARG A 6 -21.72 7.92 -0.99
CA ARG A 6 -20.63 6.96 -0.88
C ARG A 6 -20.16 6.71 -2.30
N PRO A 7 -18.89 6.97 -2.65
CA PRO A 7 -18.40 6.66 -3.97
C PRO A 7 -18.67 5.17 -4.23
N THR A 8 -19.16 4.85 -5.43
CA THR A 8 -19.28 3.47 -5.88
C THR A 8 -17.92 2.80 -5.64
N PRO A 9 -17.84 1.65 -4.94
CA PRO A 9 -16.58 1.00 -4.71
C PRO A 9 -15.98 0.66 -6.07
N VAL A 10 -14.93 1.38 -6.45
CA VAL A 10 -14.12 1.03 -7.61
C VAL A 10 -13.29 -0.16 -7.15
N GLU A 11 -13.57 -1.31 -7.73
CA GLU A 11 -12.81 -2.52 -7.43
C GLU A 11 -11.34 -2.30 -7.83
N PRO A 12 -10.39 -2.49 -6.91
CA PRO A 12 -8.98 -2.25 -7.20
C PRO A 12 -8.46 -3.31 -8.18
N ILE A 13 -7.60 -2.89 -9.10
CA ILE A 13 -6.82 -3.81 -9.93
C ILE A 13 -5.59 -4.21 -9.13
N LEU A 14 -5.42 -5.51 -8.90
CA LEU A 14 -4.26 -6.06 -8.21
C LEU A 14 -3.22 -6.50 -9.24
N ARG A 15 -1.97 -6.06 -9.05
CA ARG A 15 -0.86 -6.41 -9.95
C ARG A 15 0.48 -6.32 -9.23
N ARG A 16 1.52 -6.93 -9.83
CA ARG A 16 2.88 -6.61 -9.41
C ARG A 16 3.20 -5.14 -9.68
N PRO A 17 3.93 -4.48 -8.77
CA PRO A 17 4.53 -3.19 -9.07
C PRO A 17 5.56 -3.34 -10.20
N ILE A 18 5.76 -2.26 -10.93
CA ILE A 18 6.79 -2.09 -11.95
C ILE A 18 7.56 -0.81 -11.65
N GLY A 19 8.70 -0.59 -12.32
CA GLY A 19 9.60 0.53 -12.02
C GLY A 19 8.96 1.92 -11.97
N ARG A 20 7.89 2.19 -12.73
CA ARG A 20 7.17 3.47 -12.69
C ARG A 20 6.35 3.69 -11.41
N ASP A 21 6.04 2.62 -10.68
CA ASP A 21 5.22 2.68 -9.46
C ASP A 21 6.04 3.05 -8.22
N THR A 22 7.38 2.94 -8.27
CA THR A 22 8.25 3.15 -7.11
C THR A 22 8.00 4.50 -6.43
N ALA A 23 8.09 5.61 -7.18
CA ALA A 23 7.89 6.93 -6.60
C ALA A 23 6.46 7.13 -6.06
N PRO A 24 5.38 6.79 -6.79
CA PRO A 24 4.02 6.81 -6.24
C PRO A 24 3.84 5.96 -4.97
N LEU A 25 4.41 4.76 -4.91
CA LEU A 25 4.29 3.86 -3.75
C LEU A 25 5.09 4.36 -2.54
N VAL A 26 6.24 4.99 -2.75
CA VAL A 26 7.00 5.68 -1.70
C VAL A 26 6.16 6.78 -1.08
N GLU A 27 5.55 7.65 -1.91
CA GLU A 27 4.70 8.72 -1.40
C GLU A 27 3.44 8.20 -0.70
N LEU A 28 2.85 7.13 -1.23
CA LEU A 28 1.74 6.45 -0.58
C LEU A 28 2.14 5.92 0.81
N TYR A 29 3.27 5.22 0.90
CA TYR A 29 3.75 4.71 2.18
C TYR A 29 4.04 5.85 3.16
N ALA A 30 4.65 6.95 2.69
CA ALA A 30 4.88 8.13 3.50
C ALA A 30 3.57 8.68 4.09
N ARG A 31 2.54 8.88 3.24
CA ARG A 31 1.21 9.35 3.67
C ARG A 31 0.52 8.36 4.62
N ALA A 32 0.51 7.09 4.26
CA ALA A 32 -0.15 6.04 5.02
C ALA A 32 0.42 5.94 6.42
N ARG A 33 1.75 5.88 6.56
CA ARG A 33 2.41 5.80 7.86
C ARG A 33 2.27 7.08 8.65
N ARG A 34 2.46 8.26 8.04
CA ARG A 34 2.27 9.55 8.73
C ARG A 34 0.88 9.63 9.36
N SER A 35 -0.17 9.29 8.61
CA SER A 35 -1.54 9.34 9.14
C SER A 35 -1.80 8.38 10.32
N CYS A 36 -0.97 7.35 10.51
CA CYS A 36 -1.09 6.44 11.66
C CYS A 36 -0.41 7.00 12.92
N TYR A 37 0.57 7.88 12.77
CA TYR A 37 1.40 8.38 13.87
C TYR A 37 1.27 9.89 14.10
N GLU A 38 0.52 10.59 13.27
CA GLU A 38 0.18 11.99 13.49
C GLU A 38 -0.54 12.15 14.84
N GLY A 39 -0.04 13.07 15.67
CA GLY A 39 -0.51 13.24 17.06
C GLY A 39 0.04 12.23 18.06
N HIS A 40 0.81 11.23 17.61
CA HIS A 40 1.48 10.23 18.46
C HIS A 40 3.00 10.35 18.48
N LEU A 41 3.61 10.84 17.39
CA LEU A 41 5.04 11.11 17.29
C LEU A 41 5.32 12.61 17.04
N PRO A 42 6.50 13.12 17.44
CA PRO A 42 6.94 14.47 17.09
C PRO A 42 6.98 14.68 15.58
N GLU A 43 6.62 15.89 15.13
CA GLU A 43 6.60 16.25 13.70
C GLU A 43 7.97 16.03 13.03
N ALA A 44 9.06 16.37 13.72
CA ALA A 44 10.41 16.20 13.20
C ALA A 44 10.74 14.73 12.90
N GLU A 45 10.29 13.79 13.74
CA GLU A 45 10.50 12.36 13.52
C GLU A 45 9.68 11.86 12.32
N LEU A 46 8.45 12.37 12.14
CA LEU A 46 7.62 12.04 10.97
C LEU A 46 8.23 12.56 9.67
N VAL A 47 8.82 13.76 9.69
CA VAL A 47 9.51 14.37 8.55
C VAL A 47 10.78 13.58 8.21
N GLU A 48 11.66 13.37 9.19
CA GLU A 48 12.91 12.62 9.01
C GLU A 48 12.65 11.23 8.42
N TRP A 49 11.67 10.52 8.99
CA TRP A 49 11.30 9.20 8.49
C TRP A 49 10.81 9.25 7.04
N SER A 50 9.95 10.21 6.70
CA SER A 50 9.40 10.34 5.34
C SER A 50 10.49 10.71 4.33
N GLU A 51 11.46 11.54 4.72
CA GLU A 51 12.61 11.89 3.89
C GLU A 51 13.56 10.69 3.69
N GLY A 52 13.84 9.94 4.76
CA GLY A 52 14.62 8.70 4.69
C GLY A 52 14.00 7.69 3.72
N LEU A 53 12.68 7.48 3.81
CA LEU A 53 11.96 6.60 2.88
C LEU A 53 12.08 7.08 1.42
N ARG A 54 12.00 8.40 1.16
CA ARG A 54 12.16 8.95 -0.19
C ARG A 54 13.57 8.79 -0.74
N ALA A 55 14.57 8.91 0.12
CA ALA A 55 15.97 8.73 -0.24
C ALA A 55 16.30 7.27 -0.54
N GLU A 56 15.78 6.33 0.26
CA GLU A 56 16.00 4.89 0.09
C GLU A 56 15.17 4.29 -1.06
N GLY A 57 13.95 4.80 -1.25
CA GLY A 57 13.01 4.26 -2.22
C GLY A 57 12.41 2.93 -1.78
N LEU A 58 11.98 2.15 -2.77
CA LEU A 58 11.30 0.87 -2.60
C LEU A 58 11.87 -0.16 -3.58
N ASP A 59 12.37 -1.26 -3.04
CA ASP A 59 12.95 -2.37 -3.80
C ASP A 59 11.92 -3.51 -3.91
N HIS A 60 11.15 -3.47 -4.99
CA HIS A 60 10.07 -4.43 -5.27
C HIS A 60 10.52 -5.66 -6.07
N ASP A 61 11.79 -5.70 -6.47
CA ASP A 61 12.38 -6.80 -7.22
C ASP A 61 13.08 -7.81 -6.30
N ARG A 62 13.01 -7.63 -4.98
CA ARG A 62 13.63 -8.53 -4.03
C ARG A 62 13.08 -9.96 -4.16
N PRO A 63 13.97 -10.96 -4.35
CA PRO A 63 13.54 -12.31 -4.64
C PRO A 63 12.99 -13.05 -3.41
N ASP A 64 13.18 -12.55 -2.18
CA ASP A 64 12.73 -13.19 -0.95
C ASP A 64 11.26 -12.85 -0.58
N ARG A 65 10.60 -11.98 -1.34
CA ARG A 65 9.28 -11.46 -1.00
C ARG A 65 8.41 -11.23 -2.22
N LEU A 66 7.12 -11.11 -1.95
CA LEU A 66 6.10 -10.97 -2.97
C LEU A 66 5.37 -9.65 -2.76
N TRP A 67 5.44 -8.78 -3.77
CA TRP A 67 4.77 -7.48 -3.76
C TRP A 67 3.52 -7.51 -4.62
N THR A 68 2.44 -6.99 -4.05
CA THR A 68 1.20 -6.70 -4.77
C THR A 68 0.86 -5.24 -4.56
N CYS A 69 0.59 -4.52 -5.64
CA CYS A 69 0.07 -3.16 -5.65
C CYS A 69 -1.41 -3.21 -6.02
N ALA A 70 -2.27 -2.52 -5.25
CA ALA A 70 -3.61 -2.19 -5.69
C ALA A 70 -3.63 -0.86 -6.42
N GLU A 71 -4.33 -0.82 -7.55
CA GLU A 71 -4.52 0.36 -8.37
C GLU A 71 -6.00 0.73 -8.43
N VAL A 72 -6.32 2.00 -8.22
CA VAL A 72 -7.66 2.57 -8.39
C VAL A 72 -7.55 3.72 -9.38
N GLY A 73 -8.24 3.60 -10.52
CA GLY A 73 -8.25 4.65 -11.55
C GLY A 73 -6.87 4.99 -12.13
N GLY A 74 -5.97 4.00 -12.27
CA GLY A 74 -4.62 4.24 -12.79
C GLY A 74 -3.58 4.66 -11.75
N VAL A 75 -3.99 4.83 -10.49
CA VAL A 75 -3.12 5.33 -9.41
C VAL A 75 -2.97 4.26 -8.32
N PRO A 76 -1.74 4.00 -7.82
CA PRO A 76 -1.54 3.15 -6.66
C PRO A 76 -2.35 3.63 -5.45
N ALA A 77 -3.17 2.74 -4.91
CA ALA A 77 -4.07 2.98 -3.77
C ALA A 77 -3.67 2.16 -2.53
N GLY A 78 -2.81 1.16 -2.71
CA GLY A 78 -2.21 0.38 -1.64
C GLY A 78 -1.10 -0.53 -2.15
N PHE A 79 -0.40 -1.17 -1.22
CA PHE A 79 0.40 -2.35 -1.50
C PHE A 79 0.47 -3.29 -0.30
N ALA A 80 0.68 -4.56 -0.61
CA ALA A 80 1.02 -5.61 0.35
C ALA A 80 2.37 -6.25 0.01
N LEU A 81 3.10 -6.60 1.07
CA LEU A 81 4.31 -7.38 1.05
C LEU A 81 4.11 -8.67 1.84
N VAL A 82 4.29 -9.80 1.19
CA VAL A 82 4.06 -11.13 1.77
C VAL A 82 5.31 -11.99 1.58
N SER A 83 5.65 -12.80 2.58
CA SER A 83 6.65 -13.87 2.47
C SER A 83 6.11 -15.07 1.69
N PHE A 84 6.99 -15.96 1.23
CA PHE A 84 6.57 -17.15 0.45
C PHE A 84 5.75 -18.16 1.24
N ASP A 85 5.83 -18.15 2.57
CA ASP A 85 4.99 -18.95 3.46
C ASP A 85 3.60 -18.33 3.71
N GLY A 86 3.28 -17.21 3.06
CA GLY A 86 2.00 -16.52 3.17
C GLY A 86 1.92 -15.53 4.34
N GLY A 87 3.02 -15.26 5.04
CA GLY A 87 3.07 -14.26 6.11
C GLY A 87 2.98 -12.83 5.58
N LEU A 88 2.04 -12.03 6.10
CA LEU A 88 1.97 -10.60 5.81
C LEU A 88 3.11 -9.86 6.52
N LEU A 89 4.04 -9.31 5.73
CA LEU A 89 5.19 -8.55 6.22
C LEU A 89 4.87 -7.06 6.32
N GLN A 90 4.09 -6.54 5.36
CA GLN A 90 3.72 -5.14 5.33
C GLN A 90 2.43 -4.95 4.54
N LEU A 91 1.56 -4.07 5.04
CA LEU A 91 0.38 -3.59 4.32
C LEU A 91 0.31 -2.08 4.45
N GLN A 92 0.18 -1.39 3.33
CA GLN A 92 -0.01 0.06 3.29
C GLN A 92 -1.18 0.39 2.39
N VAL A 93 -2.12 1.19 2.88
CA VAL A 93 -3.27 1.66 2.11
C VAL A 93 -3.32 3.17 2.24
N ASP A 94 -3.47 3.86 1.10
CA ASP A 94 -3.63 5.31 1.07
C ASP A 94 -4.85 5.69 1.93
N PRO A 95 -4.74 6.64 2.88
CA PRO A 95 -5.84 6.95 3.81
C PRO A 95 -7.23 7.14 3.17
N PRO A 96 -7.39 7.76 1.98
CA PRO A 96 -8.68 7.89 1.31
C PRO A 96 -9.32 6.56 0.87
N HIS A 97 -8.52 5.50 0.70
CA HIS A 97 -8.98 4.19 0.22
C HIS A 97 -9.12 3.15 1.34
N ARG A 98 -8.93 3.54 2.60
CA ARG A 98 -9.14 2.65 3.75
C ARG A 98 -10.61 2.23 3.84
N GLY A 99 -10.83 0.95 4.11
CA GLY A 99 -12.18 0.38 4.21
C GLY A 99 -12.87 0.13 2.86
N ALA A 100 -12.22 0.44 1.72
CA ALA A 100 -12.74 0.17 0.37
C ALA A 100 -12.42 -1.24 -0.14
N GLY A 101 -12.03 -2.17 0.74
CA GLY A 101 -11.65 -3.54 0.37
C GLY A 101 -10.24 -3.71 -0.19
N VAL A 102 -9.47 -2.63 -0.37
CA VAL A 102 -8.10 -2.65 -0.94
C VAL A 102 -7.15 -3.56 -0.16
N GLY A 103 -7.01 -3.36 1.15
CA GLY A 103 -6.06 -4.14 1.95
C GLY A 103 -6.39 -5.64 2.05
N PRO A 104 -7.63 -6.04 2.34
CA PRO A 104 -8.04 -7.44 2.30
C PRO A 104 -7.84 -8.07 0.91
N ALA A 105 -8.19 -7.36 -0.16
CA ALA A 105 -8.05 -7.86 -1.52
C ALA A 105 -6.58 -8.16 -1.88
N GLU A 106 -5.64 -7.28 -1.52
CA GLU A 106 -4.20 -7.47 -1.73
C GLU A 106 -3.68 -8.71 -1.00
N HIS A 107 -4.05 -8.86 0.28
CA HIS A 107 -3.63 -9.98 1.12
C HIS A 107 -4.18 -11.32 0.62
N ASP A 108 -5.48 -11.36 0.32
CA ASP A 108 -6.15 -12.61 -0.09
C ASP A 108 -5.72 -13.05 -1.49
N HIS A 109 -5.56 -12.12 -2.43
CA HIS A 109 -5.05 -12.42 -3.77
C HIS A 109 -3.66 -13.05 -3.72
N ARG A 110 -2.76 -12.51 -2.89
CA ARG A 110 -1.41 -13.05 -2.77
C ARG A 110 -1.38 -14.42 -2.12
N ARG A 111 -2.25 -14.66 -1.13
CA ARG A 111 -2.42 -15.98 -0.52
C ARG A 111 -2.93 -17.00 -1.52
N MET A 112 -3.92 -16.63 -2.34
CA MET A 112 -4.45 -17.50 -3.41
C MET A 112 -3.38 -17.88 -4.44
N GLU A 113 -2.51 -16.94 -4.87
CA GLU A 113 -1.43 -17.27 -5.79
C GLU A 113 -0.39 -18.24 -5.21
N LEU A 114 -0.19 -18.24 -3.89
CA LEU A 114 0.69 -19.20 -3.22
C LEU A 114 0.06 -20.59 -3.09
N ASP A 115 -1.26 -20.65 -2.87
CA ASP A 115 -2.00 -21.92 -2.77
C ASP A 115 -2.19 -22.61 -4.16
N LEU A 116 -2.05 -21.85 -5.26
CA LEU A 116 -2.17 -22.35 -6.64
C LEU A 116 -0.82 -22.65 -7.32
N GLY A 117 0.30 -22.46 -6.61
CA GLY A 117 1.67 -22.66 -7.09
C GLY A 117 2.24 -24.06 -6.85
#